data_AF-U3C4G4-F1
#
_entry.id   AF-U3C4G4-F1
#
_cell.length_a   1.000
_cell.length_b   1.000
_cell.length_c   1.000
_cell.angle_alpha   90.00
_cell.angle_beta   90.00
_cell.angle_gamma   90.00
#
_symmetry.space_group_name_H-M   'P 1'
#
loop_
_entity.id
_entity.type
_entity.pdbx_description
1 polymer ?
#
loop_
_entity_poly.entity_id
_entity_poly.type
_entity_poly.pdbx_seq_one_letter_code
_entity_poly.pdbx_strand_id
1 'polypeptide(L)'
;MDFLVGVELQDSFVLGCNYCNQTSGIELEFSIWPESEYYKTPKVGEYTCYHLGSLLFDNVSSITGLLNQSDIQPTLDPDGSKDYRNIEYF
;
A
#
# COMPACT_ATOMS: atom_id res chain seq x y z
N MET A 1 14.28 -2.41 11.48
CA MET A 1 13.18 -2.18 10.50
C MET A 1 12.45 -0.96 11.00
N ASP A 2 13.16 0.15 11.08
CA ASP A 2 12.71 1.26 11.93
C ASP A 2 11.75 2.16 11.15
N PHE A 3 11.74 2.03 9.82
CA PHE A 3 10.87 2.76 8.90
C PHE A 3 9.42 2.27 8.87
N LEU A 4 9.12 1.07 9.41
CA LEU A 4 7.75 0.53 9.51
C LEU A 4 7.14 0.74 10.90
N VAL A 5 7.84 1.40 11.81
CA VAL A 5 7.28 1.70 13.13
C VAL A 5 6.04 2.58 12.94
N GLY A 6 4.90 2.11 13.47
CA GLY A 6 3.60 2.74 13.31
C GLY A 6 3.01 2.66 11.90
N VAL A 7 3.45 1.73 11.05
CA VAL A 7 2.82 1.46 9.74
C VAL A 7 2.09 0.11 9.81
N GLU A 8 0.77 0.12 9.71
CA GLU A 8 -0.04 -1.11 9.69
C GLU A 8 -0.36 -1.52 8.27
N LEU A 9 0.41 -2.49 7.75
CA LEU A 9 0.29 -2.94 6.36
C LEU A 9 -1.03 -3.68 6.09
N GLN A 10 -1.60 -4.36 7.09
CA GLN A 10 -2.88 -5.06 6.92
C GLN A 10 -4.08 -4.13 6.81
N ASP A 11 -3.94 -2.89 7.28
CA ASP A 11 -4.93 -1.82 7.20
C ASP A 11 -4.58 -0.82 6.08
N SER A 12 -3.53 -1.10 5.30
CA SER A 12 -3.12 -0.29 4.14
C SER A 12 -3.76 -0.81 2.86
N PHE A 13 -4.03 0.06 1.88
CA PHE A 13 -4.73 -0.27 0.64
C PHE A 13 -3.79 -0.24 -0.57
N VAL A 14 -3.79 -1.30 -1.38
CA VAL A 14 -3.02 -1.39 -2.62
C VAL A 14 -3.67 -0.52 -3.69
N LEU A 15 -2.90 0.40 -4.27
CA LEU A 15 -3.35 1.27 -5.37
C LEU A 15 -2.82 0.79 -6.72
N GLY A 16 -1.77 -0.03 -6.71
CA GLY A 16 -1.19 -0.56 -7.92
C GLY A 16 0.04 -1.39 -7.66
N CYS A 17 0.47 -2.10 -8.69
CA CYS A 17 1.67 -2.90 -8.65
C CYS A 17 2.35 -2.88 -10.01
N ASN A 18 3.68 -2.82 -9.98
CA ASN A 18 4.49 -2.81 -11.19
C ASN A 18 5.76 -3.61 -10.99
N TYR A 19 6.29 -4.11 -12.12
CA TYR A 19 7.60 -4.74 -12.17
C TYR A 19 8.33 -4.26 -13.41
N CYS A 20 9.50 -3.65 -13.21
CA CYS A 20 10.34 -3.15 -14.29
C CYS A 20 11.81 -3.25 -13.89
N ASN A 21 12.66 -3.74 -14.79
CA ASN A 21 14.13 -3.74 -14.61
C ASN A 21 14.61 -4.34 -13.27
N GLN A 22 14.03 -5.45 -12.82
CA GLN A 22 14.34 -6.10 -11.53
C GLN A 22 13.94 -5.29 -10.29
N THR A 23 13.15 -4.23 -10.45
CA THR A 23 12.52 -3.50 -9.36
C THR A 23 11.02 -3.78 -9.38
N SER A 24 10.47 -4.20 -8.24
CA SER A 24 9.03 -4.32 -8.03
C SER A 24 8.54 -3.18 -7.15
N GLY A 25 7.46 -2.52 -7.55
CA GLY A 25 6.79 -1.52 -6.74
C GLY A 25 5.37 -1.95 -6.40
N ILE A 26 4.99 -1.68 -5.15
CA ILE A 26 3.60 -1.74 -4.70
C ILE A 26 3.23 -0.33 -4.26
N GLU A 27 2.31 0.30 -5.00
CA GLU A 27 1.76 1.61 -4.66
C GLU A 27 0.68 1.41 -3.59
N LEU A 28 0.76 2.20 -2.52
CA LEU A 28 -0.06 2.01 -1.33
C LEU A 28 -0.60 3.33 -0.83
N GLU A 29 -1.79 3.26 -0.26
CA GLU A 29 -2.26 4.16 0.77
C GLU A 29 -2.01 3.50 2.13
N PHE A 30 -0.99 3.98 2.85
CA PHE A 30 -0.54 3.41 4.11
C PHE A 30 -1.42 3.85 5.29
N SER A 31 -1.80 2.91 6.14
CA SER A 31 -2.37 3.18 7.47
C SER A 31 -1.24 3.51 8.46
N ILE A 32 -1.20 4.78 8.89
CA ILE A 32 -0.14 5.34 9.73
C ILE A 32 -0.66 5.65 11.13
N TRP A 33 -0.05 5.00 12.13
CA TRP A 33 -0.36 5.04 13.55
C TRP A 33 0.58 5.98 14.34
N PRO A 34 0.19 6.42 15.56
CA PRO A 34 0.90 7.45 16.34
C PRO A 34 2.38 7.20 16.61
N GLU A 35 2.83 5.96 16.57
CA GLU A 35 4.23 5.58 16.76
C GLU A 35 5.12 5.98 15.56
N SER A 36 4.52 6.22 14.40
CA SER A 36 5.24 6.62 13.19
C SER A 36 5.62 8.10 13.22
N GLU A 37 6.81 8.41 12.73
CA GLU A 37 7.22 9.82 12.51
C GLU A 37 6.37 10.54 11.45
N TYR A 38 5.68 9.78 10.60
CA TYR A 38 4.82 10.31 9.53
C TYR A 38 3.39 10.57 10.01
N TYR A 39 3.06 10.22 11.26
CA TYR A 39 1.72 10.34 11.79
C TYR A 39 1.18 11.78 11.75
N LYS A 40 -0.09 11.89 11.39
CA LYS A 40 -0.89 13.11 11.45
C LYS A 40 -2.24 12.79 12.08
N THR A 41 -2.93 13.81 12.57
CA THR A 41 -4.31 13.65 13.03
C THR A 41 -5.18 13.08 11.90
N PRO A 42 -5.90 11.97 12.12
CA PRO A 42 -6.84 11.38 11.16
C PRO A 42 -7.91 12.39 10.71
N LYS A 43 -8.49 12.19 9.53
CA LYS A 43 -9.66 12.98 9.14
C LYS A 43 -10.87 12.59 10.01
N VAL A 44 -11.87 13.47 10.04
CA VAL A 44 -13.10 13.19 10.80
C VAL A 44 -13.75 11.91 10.28
N GLY A 45 -13.90 10.92 11.16
CA GLY A 45 -14.49 9.61 10.85
C GLY A 45 -13.48 8.51 10.51
N GLU A 46 -12.19 8.81 10.43
CA GLU A 46 -11.12 7.83 10.23
C GLU A 46 -10.47 7.44 11.57
N TYR A 47 -10.02 6.18 11.69
CA TYR A 47 -9.33 5.68 12.89
C TYR A 47 -7.83 6.02 12.91
N THR A 48 -7.25 6.17 11.73
CA THR A 48 -5.82 6.33 11.46
C THR A 48 -5.63 7.37 10.36
N CYS A 49 -4.41 7.84 10.13
CA CYS A 49 -4.15 8.73 8.99
C CYS A 49 -3.58 7.93 7.83
N TYR A 50 -4.04 8.27 6.62
CA TYR A 50 -3.66 7.59 5.40
C TYR A 50 -2.66 8.40 4.58
N HIS A 51 -1.60 7.74 4.12
CA HIS A 51 -0.51 8.38 3.37
C HIS A 51 -0.19 7.61 2.09
N LEU A 52 -0.15 8.32 0.96
CA LEU A 52 0.30 7.75 -0.30
C LEU A 52 1.81 7.47 -0.27
N GLY A 53 2.22 6.31 -0.79
CA GLY A 53 3.62 5.97 -0.96
C GLY A 53 3.80 4.66 -1.73
N SER A 54 5.01 4.09 -1.65
CA SER A 54 5.31 2.83 -2.31
C SER A 54 6.27 1.97 -1.50
N LEU A 55 6.05 0.65 -1.50
CA LEU A 55 7.06 -0.33 -1.12
C LEU A 55 7.85 -0.72 -2.39
N LEU A 56 9.15 -0.52 -2.35
CA LEU A 56 10.06 -0.85 -3.44
C LEU A 56 10.93 -2.04 -3.05
N PHE A 57 10.99 -3.02 -3.93
CA PHE A 57 11.85 -4.19 -3.84
C PHE A 57 12.85 -4.11 -4.98
N ASP A 58 14.14 -3.97 -4.66
CA ASP A 58 15.22 -3.91 -5.64
C ASP A 58 15.90 -5.27 -5.80
N ASN A 59 16.52 -5.49 -6.97
CA ASN A 59 17.25 -6.71 -7.31
C ASN A 59 16.39 -7.98 -7.17
N VAL A 60 15.12 -7.87 -7.56
CA VAL A 60 14.17 -8.98 -7.52
C VAL A 60 14.58 -10.03 -8.55
N SER A 61 14.95 -11.22 -8.07
CA SER A 61 15.40 -12.33 -8.92
C SER A 61 14.25 -13.10 -9.57
N SER A 62 13.09 -13.15 -8.91
CA SER A 62 11.89 -13.80 -9.43
C SER A 62 10.63 -13.27 -8.75
N ILE A 63 9.53 -13.17 -9.50
CA ILE A 63 8.19 -12.85 -8.99
C ILE A 63 7.25 -13.94 -9.48
N THR A 64 6.40 -14.44 -8.57
CA THR A 64 5.34 -15.40 -8.92
C THR A 64 4.00 -14.81 -8.50
N GLY A 65 2.98 -14.91 -9.35
CA GLY A 65 1.61 -14.49 -9.03
C GLY A 65 1.31 -13.00 -9.18
N LEU A 66 2.26 -12.18 -9.63
CA LEU A 66 1.99 -10.78 -9.97
C LEU A 66 1.27 -10.70 -11.32
N LEU A 67 -0.01 -10.36 -11.27
CA LEU A 67 -0.82 -10.09 -12.47
C LEU A 67 -0.53 -8.67 -12.98
N ASN A 68 -0.77 -8.42 -14.28
CA ASN A 68 -0.78 -7.03 -14.74
C ASN A 68 -1.96 -6.32 -14.07
N GLN A 69 -1.74 -5.10 -13.62
CA GLN A 69 -2.78 -4.31 -12.95
C GLN A 69 -4.04 -4.13 -13.80
N SER A 70 -3.91 -4.08 -15.14
CA SER A 70 -5.05 -4.02 -16.07
C SER A 70 -5.98 -5.23 -16.01
N ASP A 71 -5.47 -6.36 -15.51
CA ASP A 71 -6.18 -7.64 -15.48
C ASP A 71 -6.88 -7.87 -14.13
N ILE A 72 -6.69 -6.96 -13.16
CA ILE A 72 -7.26 -7.03 -11.82
C ILE A 72 -8.47 -6.09 -11.73
N GLN A 73 -9.59 -6.60 -11.19
CA GLN A 73 -10.77 -5.77 -10.96
C GLN A 73 -10.55 -4.91 -9.70
N PRO A 74 -10.57 -3.57 -9.81
CA PRO A 74 -10.44 -2.70 -8.65
C PRO A 74 -11.73 -2.71 -7.83
N THR A 75 -11.59 -2.46 -6.53
CA THR A 75 -12.68 -2.01 -5.67
C THR A 75 -12.95 -0.54 -5.95
N LEU A 76 -14.20 -0.10 -5.78
CA LEU A 76 -14.58 1.31 -5.85
C LEU A 76 -15.07 1.75 -4.47
N ASP A 77 -14.44 2.79 -3.95
CA ASP A 77 -14.85 3.42 -2.70
C ASP A 77 -16.07 4.32 -2.91
N PRO A 78 -16.80 4.66 -1.83
CA PRO A 78 -17.94 5.57 -1.91
C PRO A 78 -17.62 6.96 -2.48
N ASP A 79 -16.38 7.42 -2.39
CA ASP A 79 -15.92 8.69 -2.97
C ASP A 79 -15.42 8.55 -4.42
N GLY A 80 -15.39 7.33 -4.96
CA GLY A 80 -14.96 7.00 -6.31
C GLY A 80 -13.47 6.66 -6.45
N SER A 81 -12.69 6.65 -5.36
CA SER A 81 -11.32 6.10 -5.41
C SER A 81 -11.34 4.61 -5.74
N LYS A 82 -10.19 4.13 -6.20
CA LYS A 82 -9.98 2.74 -6.56
C LYS A 82 -8.80 2.17 -5.80
N ASP A 83 -9.03 1.00 -5.23
CA ASP A 83 -7.99 0.16 -4.62
C ASP A 83 -8.06 -1.26 -5.17
N TYR A 84 -7.05 -2.04 -4.82
CA TYR A 84 -6.91 -3.46 -5.11
C TYR A 84 -6.87 -4.28 -3.82
N ARG A 85 -7.59 -3.80 -2.80
CA ARG A 85 -7.72 -4.35 -1.44
C ARG A 85 -6.44 -4.21 -0.61
N ASN A 86 -6.50 -4.76 0.60
CA ASN A 86 -5.43 -4.69 1.58
C ASN A 86 -4.38 -5.80 1.40
N ILE A 87 -3.23 -5.62 2.06
CA ILE A 87 -2.19 -6.64 2.13
C ILE A 87 -2.50 -7.60 3.29
N GLU A 88 -2.83 -8.85 3.00
CA GLU A 88 -3.19 -9.82 4.06
C GLU A 88 -1.96 -10.46 4.74
N TYR A 89 -0.88 -10.70 4.00
CA TYR A 89 0.34 -11.36 4.52
C TYR A 89 1.59 -10.96 3.72
N PHE A 90 2.75 -11.02 4.38
CA PHE A 90 4.09 -10.91 3.80
C PHE A 90 4.94 -12.13 4.17
#